data_AF-A0A934TAG6-F1
#
_entry.id   AF-A0A934TAG6-F1
#
_cell.length_a   1.000
_cell.length_b   1.000
_cell.length_c   1.000
_cell.angle_alpha   90.00
_cell.angle_beta   90.00
_cell.angle_gamma   90.00
#
_symmetry.space_group_name_H-M   'P 1'
#
loop_
_entity.id
_entity.type
_entity.pdbx_description
1 polymer ?
#
loop_
_entity_poly.entity_id
_entity_poly.type
_entity_poly.pdbx_seq_one_letter_code
_entity_poly.pdbx_strand_id
1 'polypeptide(L)'
;MKLKLLVYIVGLTTLYNCSSKPSITALCEMDRNGNYILRWEIYPEIDNVPVEIFISDNDSLFPSIPNMTVNSNDYIAMIDNSSKTSGKRKYFRIKVAGAMSDIITNRFFELDSIQNFRDIGGYTTNDNRNIRWGRLFRSGSFSRMTPHDSTEIDNLGIKTIIDLRSEDVKRKRLDRYNCKNNIRIPISMKGYSSISQKVLDGKFLRGDAIIYTQDTYKDMVNNFAKEYASFFDYLCDEKNYPIVFHCYLGKDQTGLATYFLLRALDVPLDVIEDDYMISGIGIDRTKLIKDADSLSESRQEALTMLTKTDLTYLKYGISCIREKSGSVDDYMLNELKLTPEKRKKLRDILLH
;
A
#
# COMPACT_ATOMS: atom_id res chain seq x y z
N MET A 1 24.77 -5.18 -7.46
CA MET A 1 24.37 -5.98 -8.65
C MET A 1 23.34 -5.16 -9.41
N LYS A 2 23.71 -4.61 -10.58
CA LYS A 2 22.86 -3.72 -11.38
C LYS A 2 21.70 -4.54 -11.98
N LEU A 3 20.46 -4.29 -11.57
CA LEU A 3 19.29 -4.98 -12.10
C LEU A 3 18.65 -4.11 -13.20
N LYS A 4 18.77 -4.57 -14.45
CA LYS A 4 18.01 -4.03 -15.57
C LYS A 4 16.59 -4.59 -15.49
N LEU A 5 15.61 -3.72 -15.36
CA LEU A 5 14.20 -4.06 -15.52
C LEU A 5 13.94 -4.20 -17.03
N LEU A 6 13.60 -5.40 -17.50
CA LEU A 6 13.21 -5.63 -18.89
C LEU A 6 11.69 -5.71 -18.93
N VAL A 7 11.05 -4.66 -19.44
CA VAL A 7 9.61 -4.63 -19.72
C VAL A 7 9.44 -4.97 -21.20
N TYR A 8 8.75 -6.07 -21.51
CA TYR A 8 8.32 -6.40 -22.86
C TYR A 8 6.99 -5.70 -23.15
N ILE A 9 7.01 -4.73 -24.07
CA ILE A 9 5.78 -4.13 -24.64
C ILE A 9 5.68 -4.60 -26.08
N VAL A 10 4.62 -5.35 -26.39
CA VAL A 10 4.23 -5.67 -27.77
C VAL A 10 3.49 -4.45 -28.32
N GLY A 11 4.14 -3.69 -29.20
CA GLY A 11 3.55 -2.54 -29.85
C GLY A 11 2.59 -2.95 -30.96
N LEU A 12 1.30 -2.65 -30.80
CA LEU A 12 0.37 -2.49 -31.92
C LEU A 12 0.48 -1.05 -32.42
N THR A 13 1.07 -0.86 -33.59
CA THR A 13 1.10 0.44 -34.27
C THR A 13 -0.27 0.73 -34.88
N THR A 14 -1.00 1.66 -34.27
CA THR A 14 -2.07 2.37 -34.96
C THR A 14 -1.67 3.84 -35.09
N LEU A 15 -1.45 4.28 -36.33
CA LEU A 15 -1.19 5.67 -36.67
C LEU A 15 -2.47 6.48 -36.46
N TYR A 16 -2.56 7.22 -35.35
CA TYR A 16 -3.55 8.28 -35.16
C TYR A 16 -2.85 9.64 -35.18
N ASN A 17 -3.04 10.36 -36.28
CA ASN A 17 -2.58 11.73 -36.44
C ASN A 17 -3.61 12.70 -35.86
N CYS A 18 -3.65 12.79 -34.54
CA CYS A 18 -4.35 13.83 -33.79
C CYS A 18 -3.36 14.27 -32.71
N SER A 19 -3.08 15.57 -32.56
CA SER A 19 -2.14 16.08 -31.55
C SER A 19 -2.70 15.85 -30.14
N SER A 20 -2.61 14.62 -29.66
CA SER A 20 -2.91 14.25 -28.29
C SER A 20 -1.85 14.90 -27.41
N LYS A 21 -2.30 15.60 -26.37
CA LYS A 21 -1.41 16.07 -25.30
C LYS A 21 -0.54 14.88 -24.82
N PRO A 22 0.74 15.10 -24.50
CA PRO A 22 1.57 14.01 -24.01
C PRO A 22 1.00 13.45 -22.71
N SER A 23 1.12 12.14 -22.51
CA SER A 23 0.89 11.52 -21.21
C SER A 23 2.15 11.61 -20.37
N ILE A 24 1.99 11.91 -19.08
CA ILE A 24 3.08 12.03 -18.13
C ILE A 24 2.88 10.96 -17.05
N THR A 25 3.81 10.01 -16.98
CA THR A 25 3.90 9.08 -15.85
C THR A 25 4.94 9.62 -14.90
N ALA A 26 4.58 9.87 -13.66
CA ALA A 26 5.50 10.41 -12.68
C ALA A 26 5.40 9.67 -11.34
N LEU A 27 6.52 9.60 -10.64
CA LEU A 27 6.60 9.02 -9.31
C LEU A 27 7.46 9.89 -8.41
N CYS A 28 7.27 9.73 -7.11
CA CYS A 28 8.01 10.43 -6.10
C CYS A 28 8.50 9.43 -5.05
N GLU A 29 9.78 9.52 -4.72
CA GLU A 29 10.42 8.82 -3.62
C GLU A 29 10.89 9.84 -2.58
N MET A 30 11.13 9.39 -1.35
CA MET A 30 11.78 10.19 -0.32
C MET A 30 13.10 9.51 0.05
N ASP A 31 14.19 10.26 0.06
CA ASP A 31 15.48 9.74 0.51
C ASP A 31 15.60 9.72 2.04
N ARG A 32 16.68 9.16 2.56
CA ARG A 32 16.94 9.07 4.00
C ARG A 32 17.17 10.42 4.69
N ASN A 33 17.46 11.47 3.92
CA ASN A 33 17.61 12.83 4.42
C ASN A 33 16.26 13.58 4.40
N GLY A 34 15.20 12.95 3.91
CA GLY A 34 13.85 13.51 3.80
C GLY A 34 13.59 14.31 2.53
N ASN A 35 14.54 14.33 1.58
CA ASN A 35 14.38 15.03 0.30
C ASN A 35 13.46 14.24 -0.63
N TYR A 36 12.71 14.95 -1.47
CA TYR A 36 11.87 14.31 -2.47
C TYR A 36 12.62 14.13 -3.78
N ILE A 37 12.53 12.94 -4.35
CA ILE A 37 13.08 12.60 -5.65
C ILE A 37 11.91 12.37 -6.59
N LEU A 38 11.69 13.28 -7.53
CA LEU A 38 10.70 13.12 -8.60
C LEU A 38 11.36 12.48 -9.79
N ARG A 39 10.68 11.50 -10.40
CA ARG A 39 11.07 10.90 -11.68
C ARG A 39 9.87 10.88 -12.60
N TRP A 40 10.09 11.05 -13.90
CA TRP A 40 9.02 11.05 -14.88
C TRP A 40 9.43 10.41 -16.20
N GLU A 41 8.41 9.93 -16.91
CA GLU A 41 8.45 9.54 -18.31
C GLU A 41 7.34 10.28 -19.06
N ILE A 42 7.62 10.71 -20.29
CA ILE A 42 6.71 11.46 -21.14
C ILE A 42 6.49 10.64 -22.41
N TYR A 43 5.22 10.43 -22.79
CA TYR A 43 4.87 9.72 -24.02
C TYR A 43 3.90 10.55 -24.91
N PRO A 44 4.17 10.70 -26.22
CA PRO A 44 5.45 10.38 -26.86
C PRO A 44 6.59 11.19 -26.23
N GLU A 45 7.83 10.72 -26.38
CA GLU A 45 9.01 11.39 -25.84
C GLU A 45 9.14 12.80 -26.44
N ILE A 46 9.40 13.80 -25.60
CA ILE A 46 9.57 15.20 -26.00
C ILE A 46 10.81 15.76 -25.32
N ASP A 47 11.82 16.06 -26.13
CA ASP A 47 13.12 16.54 -25.65
C ASP A 47 13.20 18.07 -25.57
N ASN A 48 14.05 18.54 -24.67
CA ASN A 48 14.39 19.96 -24.50
C ASN A 48 13.18 20.88 -24.24
N VAL A 49 12.13 20.36 -23.58
CA VAL A 49 10.98 21.16 -23.16
C VAL A 49 10.99 21.43 -21.65
N PRO A 50 10.43 22.57 -21.19
CA PRO A 50 10.34 22.84 -19.77
C PRO A 50 9.41 21.85 -19.07
N VAL A 51 9.90 21.27 -17.99
CA VAL A 51 9.14 20.49 -17.02
C VAL A 51 8.86 21.39 -15.82
N GLU A 52 7.63 21.88 -15.73
CA GLU A 52 7.21 22.79 -14.67
C GLU A 52 6.73 21.98 -13.45
N ILE A 53 7.37 22.17 -12.29
CA ILE A 53 7.08 21.40 -11.07
C ILE A 53 6.33 22.31 -10.09
N PHE A 54 5.16 21.86 -9.67
CA PHE A 54 4.30 22.52 -8.69
C PHE A 54 4.38 21.76 -7.37
N ILE A 55 4.59 22.49 -6.27
CA ILE A 55 4.75 21.94 -4.93
C ILE A 55 3.62 22.47 -4.05
N SER A 56 3.00 21.57 -3.29
CA SER A 56 1.94 21.92 -2.33
C SER A 56 2.10 21.19 -0.99
N ASP A 57 1.54 21.78 0.05
CA ASP A 57 1.29 21.15 1.36
C ASP A 57 -0.08 20.45 1.43
N ASN A 58 -0.80 20.39 0.32
CA ASN A 58 -2.14 19.83 0.21
C ASN A 58 -2.28 19.00 -1.07
N ASP A 59 -3.01 17.88 -1.00
CA ASP A 59 -3.23 16.94 -2.10
C ASP A 59 -4.33 17.39 -3.08
N SER A 60 -4.71 18.65 -3.10
CA SER A 60 -5.79 19.17 -3.96
C SER A 60 -5.55 20.63 -4.40
N LEU A 61 -4.88 21.44 -3.59
CA LEU A 61 -4.65 22.86 -3.86
C LEU A 61 -3.21 23.11 -4.27
N PHE A 62 -2.97 23.50 -5.52
CA PHE A 62 -1.64 23.82 -6.04
C PHE A 62 -1.51 25.31 -6.39
N PRO A 63 -0.29 25.89 -6.32
CA PRO A 63 -0.06 27.25 -6.79
C PRO A 63 -0.35 27.38 -8.29
N SER A 64 -0.67 28.60 -8.74
CA SER A 64 -0.93 28.88 -10.15
C SER A 64 0.33 28.99 -11.00
N ILE A 65 1.49 29.19 -10.36
CA ILE A 65 2.81 29.24 -10.99
C ILE A 65 3.68 28.10 -10.46
N PRO A 66 4.61 27.55 -11.27
CA PRO A 66 5.49 26.48 -10.82
C PRO A 66 6.50 27.00 -9.79
N ASN A 67 6.89 26.11 -8.87
CA ASN A 67 7.92 26.40 -7.88
C ASN A 67 9.32 26.27 -8.47
N MET A 68 9.49 25.39 -9.47
CA MET A 68 10.73 25.24 -10.21
C MET A 68 10.46 24.72 -11.62
N THR A 69 11.43 24.88 -12.51
CA THR A 69 11.39 24.35 -13.87
C THR A 69 12.72 23.65 -14.16
N VAL A 70 12.64 22.45 -14.73
CA VAL A 70 13.79 21.63 -15.13
C VAL A 70 13.64 21.23 -16.61
N ASN A 71 14.65 20.59 -17.19
CA ASN A 71 14.61 20.16 -18.58
C ASN A 71 14.00 18.75 -18.69
N SER A 72 13.22 18.46 -19.75
CA SER A 72 12.65 17.13 -19.95
C SER A 72 13.70 16.02 -20.06
N ASN A 73 14.91 16.35 -20.53
CA ASN A 73 16.04 15.42 -20.63
C ASN A 73 16.66 15.06 -19.27
N ASP A 74 16.26 15.73 -18.18
CA ASP A 74 16.81 15.44 -16.86
C ASP A 74 16.21 14.13 -16.31
N TYR A 75 14.96 13.80 -16.66
CA TYR A 75 14.16 12.66 -16.16
C TYR A 75 13.96 12.59 -14.63
N ILE A 76 14.63 13.46 -13.87
CA ILE A 76 14.69 13.48 -12.42
C ILE A 76 14.80 14.91 -11.89
N ALA A 77 14.16 15.17 -10.76
CA ALA A 77 14.35 16.39 -9.99
C ALA A 77 14.45 16.07 -8.50
N MET A 78 15.36 16.74 -7.80
CA MET A 78 15.50 16.65 -6.35
C MET A 78 14.95 17.92 -5.70
N ILE A 79 14.03 17.76 -4.75
CA ILE A 79 13.50 18.85 -3.94
C ILE A 79 14.06 18.70 -2.53
N ASP A 80 14.88 19.67 -2.16
CA ASP A 80 15.42 19.79 -0.81
C ASP A 80 14.30 20.02 0.19
N ASN A 81 14.27 19.19 1.22
CA ASN A 81 13.34 19.27 2.34
C ASN A 81 14.08 19.19 3.70
N SER A 82 15.40 19.36 3.67
CA SER A 82 16.33 19.22 4.81
C SER A 82 16.02 20.17 5.97
N SER A 83 15.42 21.32 5.69
CA SER A 83 15.06 22.28 6.73
C SER A 83 13.90 21.80 7.63
N LYS A 84 13.12 20.77 7.21
CA LYS A 84 11.87 20.28 7.85
C LYS A 84 10.95 21.40 8.36
N THR A 85 11.06 22.62 7.83
CA THR A 85 10.58 23.88 8.46
C THR A 85 9.07 23.95 8.64
N SER A 86 8.30 23.13 7.91
CA SER A 86 6.86 22.99 8.11
C SER A 86 6.43 21.63 8.69
N GLY A 87 7.28 20.60 8.74
CA GLY A 87 6.91 19.23 9.12
C GLY A 87 5.80 18.57 8.26
N LYS A 88 5.28 19.28 7.25
CA LYS A 88 4.17 18.83 6.40
C LYS A 88 4.69 18.09 5.19
N ARG A 89 4.01 17.00 4.88
CA ARG A 89 4.24 16.22 3.66
C ARG A 89 3.93 17.08 2.43
N LYS A 90 4.79 16.96 1.41
CA LYS A 90 4.68 17.70 0.15
C LYS A 90 4.03 16.84 -0.93
N TYR A 91 3.27 17.50 -1.79
CA TYR A 91 2.59 16.95 -2.95
C TYR A 91 3.05 17.68 -4.19
N PHE A 92 3.13 16.95 -5.30
CA PHE A 92 3.74 17.43 -6.53
C PHE A 92 2.81 17.22 -7.72
N ARG A 93 2.96 18.10 -8.69
CA ARG A 93 2.36 18.01 -10.02
C ARG A 93 3.39 18.47 -11.04
N ILE A 94 3.42 17.80 -12.19
CA ILE A 94 4.39 18.07 -13.26
C ILE A 94 3.64 18.49 -14.52
N LYS A 95 3.97 19.66 -15.07
CA LYS A 95 3.48 20.12 -16.38
C LYS A 95 4.54 19.94 -17.44
N VAL A 96 4.14 19.38 -18.57
CA VAL A 96 4.97 19.34 -19.78
C VAL A 96 4.08 19.62 -20.98
N ALA A 97 4.48 20.59 -21.82
CA ALA A 97 3.77 20.95 -23.06
C ALA A 97 2.23 21.11 -22.89
N GLY A 98 1.79 21.68 -21.76
CA GLY A 98 0.36 21.89 -21.46
C GLY A 98 -0.43 20.66 -21.00
N ALA A 99 0.22 19.50 -20.85
CA ALA A 99 -0.28 18.34 -20.13
C ALA A 99 0.15 18.39 -18.67
N MET A 100 -0.69 17.85 -17.78
CA MET A 100 -0.45 17.83 -16.34
C MET A 100 -0.48 16.40 -15.84
N SER A 101 0.46 16.02 -14.99
CA SER A 101 0.48 14.72 -14.33
C SER A 101 -0.63 14.60 -13.29
N ASP A 102 -0.90 13.38 -12.85
CA ASP A 102 -1.56 13.14 -11.57
C ASP A 102 -0.77 13.76 -10.40
N ILE A 103 -1.42 13.87 -9.25
CA ILE A 103 -0.75 14.27 -8.01
C ILE A 103 0.16 13.14 -7.57
N ILE A 104 1.44 13.45 -7.33
CA ILE A 104 2.44 12.49 -6.87
C ILE A 104 3.05 12.93 -5.54
N THR A 105 3.43 11.95 -4.72
CA THR A 105 4.19 12.11 -3.47
C THR A 105 4.81 10.76 -3.12
N ASN A 106 5.65 10.69 -2.08
CA ASN A 106 6.27 9.45 -1.65
C ASN A 106 5.21 8.46 -1.15
N ARG A 107 5.11 7.29 -1.77
CA ARG A 107 4.20 6.22 -1.29
C ARG A 107 4.76 5.52 -0.06
N PHE A 108 6.06 5.24 -0.09
CA PHE A 108 6.81 4.56 0.96
C PHE A 108 7.51 5.55 1.90
N PHE A 109 7.75 5.08 3.11
CA PHE A 109 8.41 5.81 4.17
C PHE A 109 9.63 5.01 4.65
N GLU A 110 10.76 5.68 4.80
CA GLU A 110 11.98 5.09 5.36
C GLU A 110 11.82 4.99 6.88
N LEU A 111 11.46 3.79 7.35
CA LEU A 111 11.30 3.46 8.77
C LEU A 111 12.33 2.40 9.18
N ASP A 112 12.79 2.45 10.43
CA ASP A 112 13.80 1.56 10.97
C ASP A 112 13.27 0.14 11.13
N SER A 113 12.07 0.02 11.69
CA SER A 113 11.54 -1.27 12.18
C SER A 113 10.18 -1.64 11.59
N ILE A 114 9.34 -0.66 11.27
CA ILE A 114 8.01 -0.88 10.72
C ILE A 114 8.16 -1.17 9.23
N GLN A 115 7.96 -2.43 8.88
CA GLN A 115 8.02 -2.84 7.50
C GLN A 115 6.71 -2.53 6.77
N ASN A 116 6.81 -2.42 5.44
CA ASN A 116 5.67 -2.38 4.55
C ASN A 116 4.69 -1.22 4.78
N PHE A 117 5.15 -0.16 5.47
CA PHE A 117 4.37 1.05 5.73
C PHE A 117 4.29 1.89 4.46
N ARG A 118 3.08 2.13 3.97
CA ARG A 118 2.84 2.92 2.76
C ARG A 118 1.46 3.53 2.71
N ASP A 119 1.35 4.60 1.94
CA ASP A 119 0.08 5.24 1.57
C ASP A 119 -0.64 4.44 0.45
N ILE A 120 -1.97 4.45 0.47
CA ILE A 120 -2.84 3.81 -0.53
C ILE A 120 -3.37 4.84 -1.55
N GLY A 121 -3.10 6.13 -1.37
CA GLY A 121 -3.46 7.21 -2.29
C GLY A 121 -2.86 7.07 -3.69
N GLY A 122 -3.33 7.91 -4.60
CA GLY A 122 -2.80 8.05 -5.96
C GLY A 122 -3.27 7.00 -6.98
N TYR A 123 -3.93 5.92 -6.56
CA TYR A 123 -4.51 4.98 -7.53
C TYR A 123 -5.69 5.62 -8.27
N THR A 124 -5.73 5.41 -9.58
CA THR A 124 -6.81 5.87 -10.46
C THR A 124 -7.90 4.81 -10.54
N THR A 125 -9.15 5.25 -10.46
CA THR A 125 -10.35 4.44 -10.54
C THR A 125 -10.83 4.29 -11.99
N ASN A 126 -11.71 3.33 -12.26
CA ASN A 126 -12.31 3.13 -13.60
C ASN A 126 -13.10 4.37 -14.09
N ASP A 127 -13.58 5.22 -13.18
CA ASP A 127 -14.23 6.49 -13.48
C ASP A 127 -13.27 7.70 -13.48
N ASN A 128 -11.96 7.47 -13.62
CA ASN A 128 -10.90 8.48 -13.73
C ASN A 128 -10.79 9.45 -12.53
N ARG A 129 -11.23 9.04 -11.35
CA ARG A 129 -10.93 9.74 -10.09
C ARG A 129 -9.73 9.12 -9.40
N ASN A 130 -9.03 9.89 -8.58
CA ASN A 130 -7.86 9.41 -7.85
C ASN A 130 -8.16 9.24 -6.36
N ILE A 131 -7.61 8.19 -5.75
CA ILE A 131 -7.60 8.07 -4.29
C ILE A 131 -6.76 9.22 -3.71
N ARG A 132 -7.35 9.99 -2.78
CA ARG A 132 -6.71 11.07 -2.05
C ARG A 132 -5.49 10.56 -1.29
N TRP A 133 -4.40 11.30 -1.38
CA TRP A 133 -3.18 10.98 -0.66
C TRP A 133 -3.28 11.38 0.81
N GLY A 134 -2.51 10.72 1.67
CA GLY A 134 -2.40 11.07 3.09
C GLY A 134 -3.66 10.75 3.91
N ARG A 135 -4.63 10.02 3.35
CA ARG A 135 -5.85 9.61 4.05
C ARG A 135 -5.73 8.20 4.61
N LEU A 136 -5.24 7.25 3.81
CA LEU A 136 -5.17 5.84 4.17
C LEU A 136 -3.78 5.28 4.00
N PHE A 137 -3.33 4.59 5.03
CA PHE A 137 -2.05 3.92 5.07
C PHE A 137 -2.25 2.47 5.47
N ARG A 138 -1.36 1.61 4.96
CA ARG A 138 -1.24 0.22 5.38
C ARG A 138 0.17 -0.05 5.86
N SER A 139 0.33 -0.96 6.81
CA SER A 139 1.65 -1.29 7.35
C SER A 139 1.76 -2.70 7.92
N GLY A 140 2.99 -3.10 8.23
CA GLY A 140 3.28 -4.14 9.21
C GLY A 140 3.12 -3.65 10.65
N SER A 141 3.53 -4.51 11.59
CA SER A 141 3.38 -4.34 13.03
C SER A 141 4.24 -3.19 13.57
N PHE A 142 3.65 -2.42 14.48
CA PHE A 142 4.32 -1.37 15.26
C PHE A 142 5.09 -1.92 16.48
N SER A 143 5.14 -3.24 16.67
CA SER A 143 5.66 -3.87 17.88
C SER A 143 7.16 -3.65 18.17
N ARG A 144 7.91 -3.11 17.20
CA ARG A 144 9.35 -2.83 17.30
C ARG A 144 9.68 -1.35 17.05
N MET A 145 8.66 -0.49 17.02
CA MET A 145 8.75 0.93 16.66
C MET A 145 9.88 1.64 17.42
N THR A 146 10.75 2.33 16.68
CA THR A 146 11.83 3.16 17.24
C THR A 146 11.35 4.60 17.48
N PRO A 147 12.11 5.44 18.20
CA PRO A 147 11.80 6.87 18.31
C PRO A 147 11.79 7.60 16.96
N HIS A 148 12.64 7.18 16.01
CA HIS A 148 12.63 7.70 14.64
C HIS A 148 11.32 7.35 13.94
N ASP A 149 10.90 6.08 13.99
CA ASP A 149 9.62 5.64 13.43
C ASP A 149 8.44 6.45 14.00
N SER A 150 8.41 6.66 15.32
CA SER A 150 7.38 7.46 15.97
C SER A 150 7.33 8.88 15.42
N THR A 151 8.50 9.53 15.28
CA THR A 151 8.61 10.91 14.78
C THR A 151 8.08 11.02 13.35
N GLU A 152 8.44 10.08 12.48
CA GLU A 152 7.98 10.09 11.09
C GLU A 152 6.47 9.83 10.98
N ILE A 153 5.91 8.95 11.80
CA ILE A 153 4.46 8.71 11.83
C ILE A 153 3.70 9.90 12.46
N ASP A 154 4.26 10.56 13.48
CA ASP A 154 3.69 11.76 14.10
C ASP A 154 3.53 12.90 13.09
N ASN A 155 4.49 13.06 12.16
CA ASN A 155 4.41 14.04 11.09
C ASN A 155 3.26 13.78 10.10
N LEU A 156 2.76 12.55 10.02
CA LEU A 156 1.58 12.20 9.21
C LEU A 156 0.26 12.55 9.89
N GLY A 157 0.28 12.86 11.20
CA GLY A 157 -0.92 13.20 11.96
C GLY A 157 -1.95 12.07 12.01
N ILE A 158 -1.50 10.81 12.05
CA ILE A 158 -2.37 9.63 12.07
C ILE A 158 -3.34 9.70 13.27
N LYS A 159 -4.64 9.73 12.99
CA LYS A 159 -5.68 9.82 14.03
C LYS A 159 -6.12 8.45 14.52
N THR A 160 -6.15 7.47 13.62
CA THR A 160 -6.69 6.14 13.92
C THR A 160 -5.73 5.05 13.47
N ILE A 161 -5.50 4.08 14.35
CA ILE A 161 -4.84 2.81 14.01
C ILE A 161 -5.86 1.69 14.14
N ILE A 162 -5.92 0.83 13.13
CA ILE A 162 -6.72 -0.41 13.13
C ILE A 162 -5.77 -1.61 13.13
N ASP A 163 -5.72 -2.33 14.25
CA ASP A 163 -4.92 -3.53 14.45
C ASP A 163 -5.73 -4.78 14.08
N LEU A 164 -5.36 -5.42 12.95
CA LEU A 164 -5.99 -6.62 12.41
C LEU A 164 -5.34 -7.93 12.90
N ARG A 165 -4.32 -7.85 13.76
CA ARG A 165 -3.59 -9.04 14.23
C ARG A 165 -4.51 -9.94 15.07
N SER A 166 -4.23 -11.24 15.00
CA SER A 166 -4.89 -12.28 15.78
C SER A 166 -4.97 -11.96 17.26
N GLU A 167 -5.97 -12.54 17.95
CA GLU A 167 -6.18 -12.30 19.37
C GLU A 167 -4.99 -12.73 20.25
N ASP A 168 -4.32 -13.82 19.86
CA ASP A 168 -3.21 -14.45 20.55
C ASP A 168 -1.87 -13.68 20.46
N VAL A 169 -1.83 -12.61 19.66
CA VAL A 169 -0.66 -11.72 19.60
C VAL A 169 -0.62 -10.85 20.87
N LYS A 170 0.35 -11.13 21.74
CA LYS A 170 0.61 -10.33 22.95
C LYS A 170 0.99 -8.90 22.58
N ARG A 171 0.21 -7.93 23.06
CA ARG A 171 0.58 -6.51 23.01
C ARG A 171 1.70 -6.26 24.03
N LYS A 172 2.91 -5.95 23.58
CA LYS A 172 3.90 -5.36 24.48
C LYS A 172 3.47 -3.92 24.76
N ARG A 173 3.78 -3.38 25.94
CA ARG A 173 3.35 -2.03 26.36
C ARG A 173 3.82 -0.91 25.42
N LEU A 174 4.82 -1.21 24.58
CA LEU A 174 5.42 -0.36 23.54
C LEU A 174 4.71 -0.43 22.17
N ASP A 175 3.72 -1.31 21.95
CA ASP A 175 2.95 -1.42 20.70
C ASP A 175 2.00 -0.22 20.44
N ARG A 176 2.07 0.83 21.25
CA ARG A 176 1.11 1.94 21.20
C ARG A 176 1.79 3.17 20.64
N TYR A 177 1.79 3.29 19.31
CA TYR A 177 1.70 4.61 18.72
C TYR A 177 0.49 5.31 19.35
N ASN A 178 0.73 6.41 20.05
CA ASN A 178 -0.28 7.09 20.85
C ASN A 178 -1.14 7.98 19.95
N CYS A 179 -1.93 7.34 19.09
CA CYS A 179 -2.97 8.00 18.31
C CYS A 179 -4.25 8.19 19.13
N LYS A 180 -5.11 9.10 18.65
CA LYS A 180 -6.41 9.38 19.27
C LYS A 180 -7.28 8.11 19.38
N ASN A 181 -7.28 7.27 18.35
CA ASN A 181 -8.11 6.07 18.28
C ASN A 181 -7.26 4.83 17.99
N ASN A 182 -7.17 3.90 18.95
CA ASN A 182 -6.52 2.61 18.75
C ASN A 182 -7.58 1.49 18.74
N ILE A 183 -7.94 1.04 17.55
CA ILE A 183 -9.03 0.10 17.29
C ILE A 183 -8.45 -1.29 17.07
N ARG A 184 -9.11 -2.32 17.61
CA ARG A 184 -8.76 -3.72 17.36
C ARG A 184 -9.91 -4.42 16.66
N ILE A 185 -9.60 -5.03 15.51
CA ILE A 185 -10.51 -5.88 14.75
C ILE A 185 -9.75 -7.18 14.47
N PRO A 186 -9.71 -8.12 15.42
CA PRO A 186 -8.80 -9.26 15.33
C PRO A 186 -9.26 -10.25 14.25
N ILE A 187 -8.40 -10.50 13.27
CA ILE A 187 -8.61 -11.53 12.23
C ILE A 187 -7.64 -12.67 12.51
N SER A 188 -8.13 -13.67 13.26
CA SER A 188 -7.29 -14.70 13.85
C SER A 188 -6.78 -15.71 12.84
N MET A 189 -5.48 -15.96 12.87
CA MET A 189 -4.81 -17.04 12.15
C MET A 189 -4.53 -18.21 13.10
N LYS A 190 -4.97 -19.41 12.77
CA LYS A 190 -4.88 -20.58 13.67
C LYS A 190 -3.44 -20.94 13.99
N GLY A 191 -3.06 -20.91 15.26
CA GLY A 191 -1.72 -21.30 15.71
C GLY A 191 -0.61 -20.31 15.36
N TYR A 192 -0.97 -19.07 14.99
CA TYR A 192 -0.08 -17.99 14.56
C TYR A 192 1.18 -17.86 15.42
N SER A 193 1.01 -17.73 16.74
CA SER A 193 2.10 -17.56 17.71
C SER A 193 3.10 -18.73 17.78
N SER A 194 2.74 -19.91 17.26
CA SER A 194 3.57 -21.12 17.30
C SER A 194 4.28 -21.45 15.99
N ILE A 195 3.85 -20.89 14.86
CA ILE A 195 4.34 -21.29 13.53
C ILE A 195 5.86 -21.10 13.40
N SER A 196 6.38 -19.93 13.79
CA SER A 196 7.81 -19.66 13.72
C SER A 196 8.64 -20.68 14.50
N GLN A 197 8.17 -21.09 15.69
CA GLN A 197 8.86 -22.12 16.48
C GLN A 197 8.79 -23.49 15.82
N LYS A 198 7.64 -23.87 15.22
CA LYS A 198 7.53 -25.15 14.49
C LYS A 198 8.49 -25.21 13.30
N VAL A 199 8.73 -24.09 12.62
CA VAL A 199 9.74 -24.02 11.56
C VAL A 199 11.14 -24.21 12.14
N LEU A 200 11.48 -23.49 13.22
CA LEU A 200 12.79 -23.62 13.88
C LEU A 200 13.03 -25.03 14.44
N ASP A 201 11.99 -25.73 14.86
CA ASP A 201 12.07 -27.13 15.31
C ASP A 201 12.17 -28.13 14.13
N GLY A 202 11.97 -27.68 12.88
CA GLY A 202 11.92 -28.56 11.70
C GLY A 202 10.63 -29.38 11.57
N LYS A 203 9.55 -28.97 12.25
CA LYS A 203 8.23 -29.62 12.25
C LYS A 203 7.22 -28.92 11.32
N PHE A 204 7.68 -27.97 10.52
CA PHE A 204 6.87 -27.20 9.59
C PHE A 204 7.71 -26.90 8.35
N LEU A 205 7.31 -27.47 7.23
CA LEU A 205 8.06 -27.49 5.98
C LEU A 205 7.41 -26.59 4.93
N ARG A 206 8.05 -26.51 3.76
CA ARG A 206 7.57 -25.75 2.60
C ARG A 206 6.11 -26.06 2.24
N GLY A 207 5.72 -27.34 2.22
CA GLY A 207 4.35 -27.78 1.92
C GLY A 207 3.35 -27.29 2.96
N ASP A 208 3.70 -27.39 4.25
CA ASP A 208 2.86 -26.92 5.35
C ASP A 208 2.64 -25.41 5.27
N ALA A 209 3.67 -24.64 4.90
CA ALA A 209 3.58 -23.19 4.71
C ALA A 209 2.55 -22.79 3.64
N ILE A 210 2.50 -23.53 2.52
CA ILE A 210 1.55 -23.30 1.43
C ILE A 210 0.14 -23.57 1.91
N ILE A 211 -0.10 -24.76 2.48
CA ILE A 211 -1.42 -25.19 2.95
C ILE A 211 -1.92 -24.25 4.04
N TYR A 212 -1.07 -23.94 5.02
CA TYR A 212 -1.39 -23.00 6.10
C TYR A 212 -1.82 -21.62 5.58
N THR A 213 -1.13 -21.10 4.56
CA THR A 213 -1.47 -19.79 4.00
C THR A 213 -2.79 -19.85 3.24
N GLN A 214 -3.02 -20.90 2.44
CA GLN A 214 -4.30 -21.12 1.77
C GLN A 214 -5.46 -21.25 2.77
N ASP A 215 -5.30 -22.09 3.79
CA ASP A 215 -6.28 -22.27 4.87
C ASP A 215 -6.56 -20.94 5.58
N THR A 216 -5.54 -20.11 5.79
CA THR A 216 -5.72 -18.76 6.35
C THR A 216 -6.63 -17.92 5.46
N TYR A 217 -6.38 -17.84 4.14
CA TYR A 217 -7.23 -17.05 3.24
C TYR A 217 -8.66 -17.57 3.19
N LYS A 218 -8.84 -18.89 3.19
CA LYS A 218 -10.17 -19.51 3.26
C LYS A 218 -10.89 -19.17 4.58
N ASP A 219 -10.18 -19.23 5.70
CA ASP A 219 -10.72 -18.91 7.02
C ASP A 219 -11.12 -17.42 7.11
N MET A 220 -10.27 -16.50 6.61
CA MET A 220 -10.57 -15.07 6.52
C MET A 220 -11.87 -14.79 5.75
N VAL A 221 -12.10 -15.48 4.64
CA VAL A 221 -13.31 -15.31 3.80
C VAL A 221 -14.54 -15.94 4.46
N ASN A 222 -14.39 -17.12 5.07
CA ASN A 222 -15.53 -17.85 5.58
C ASN A 222 -16.00 -17.31 6.93
N ASN A 223 -15.07 -16.93 7.80
CA ASN A 223 -15.33 -16.72 9.22
C ASN A 223 -15.12 -15.28 9.71
N PHE A 224 -14.44 -14.42 8.94
CA PHE A 224 -14.08 -13.06 9.39
C PHE A 224 -14.72 -11.93 8.57
N ALA A 225 -15.83 -12.21 7.88
CA ALA A 225 -16.55 -11.19 7.09
C ALA A 225 -17.07 -10.03 7.96
N LYS A 226 -17.48 -10.31 9.21
CA LYS A 226 -18.01 -9.29 10.13
C LYS A 226 -16.94 -8.30 10.57
N GLU A 227 -15.71 -8.78 10.73
CA GLU A 227 -14.52 -8.00 11.06
C GLU A 227 -14.18 -7.05 9.91
N TYR A 228 -14.16 -7.54 8.67
CA TYR A 228 -14.00 -6.69 7.50
C TYR A 228 -15.17 -5.69 7.34
N ALA A 229 -16.41 -6.07 7.67
CA ALA A 229 -17.54 -5.13 7.67
C ALA A 229 -17.33 -3.99 8.69
N SER A 230 -16.90 -4.33 9.91
CA SER A 230 -16.56 -3.36 10.96
C SER A 230 -15.42 -2.43 10.53
N PHE A 231 -14.40 -2.96 9.85
CA PHE A 231 -13.33 -2.15 9.26
C PHE A 231 -13.88 -1.06 8.35
N PHE A 232 -14.84 -1.37 7.48
CA PHE A 232 -15.48 -0.37 6.61
C PHE A 232 -16.36 0.64 7.36
N ASP A 233 -16.93 0.27 8.50
CA ASP A 233 -17.66 1.23 9.36
C ASP A 233 -16.74 2.35 9.85
N TYR A 234 -15.49 2.02 10.24
CA TYR A 234 -14.49 3.02 10.61
C TYR A 234 -14.04 3.88 9.42
N LEU A 235 -13.92 3.30 8.23
CA LEU A 235 -13.60 4.06 7.01
C LEU A 235 -14.75 5.00 6.59
N CYS A 236 -15.98 4.69 6.97
CA CYS A 236 -17.13 5.54 6.67
C CYS A 236 -17.25 6.78 7.59
N ASP A 237 -16.35 7.00 8.55
CA ASP A 237 -16.35 8.19 9.41
C ASP A 237 -15.13 9.08 9.13
N GLU A 238 -15.39 10.25 8.53
CA GLU A 238 -14.37 11.27 8.20
C GLU A 238 -13.51 11.69 9.40
N LYS A 239 -14.05 11.60 10.63
CA LYS A 239 -13.32 11.97 11.85
C LYS A 239 -12.15 11.04 12.16
N ASN A 240 -12.15 9.84 11.60
CA ASN A 240 -11.10 8.84 11.82
C ASN A 240 -9.83 9.12 11.00
N TYR A 241 -9.89 9.96 9.97
CA TYR A 241 -8.78 10.17 9.04
C TYR A 241 -7.74 11.19 9.53
N PRO A 242 -6.43 10.93 9.31
CA PRO A 242 -5.85 9.78 8.59
C PRO A 242 -5.86 8.47 9.38
N ILE A 243 -6.01 7.34 8.66
CA ILE A 243 -6.09 5.99 9.23
C ILE A 243 -4.90 5.16 8.75
N VAL A 244 -4.25 4.44 9.67
CA VAL A 244 -3.37 3.30 9.34
C VAL A 244 -4.07 2.01 9.75
N PHE A 245 -4.07 0.99 8.88
CA PHE A 245 -4.48 -0.36 9.26
C PHE A 245 -3.35 -1.36 8.99
N HIS A 246 -3.18 -2.31 9.92
CA HIS A 246 -2.01 -3.18 9.89
C HIS A 246 -2.30 -4.58 10.41
N CYS A 247 -1.45 -5.52 10.01
CA CYS A 247 -1.35 -6.82 10.64
C CYS A 247 0.10 -7.03 11.11
N TYR A 248 0.68 -8.22 10.94
CA TYR A 248 2.08 -8.44 11.31
C TYR A 248 3.07 -7.94 10.25
N LEU A 249 2.94 -8.40 9.00
CA LEU A 249 3.76 -7.93 7.86
C LEU A 249 3.03 -6.90 6.98
N GLY A 250 1.76 -6.63 7.27
CA GLY A 250 0.93 -5.79 6.41
C GLY A 250 0.63 -6.44 5.06
N LYS A 251 0.66 -7.79 5.00
CA LYS A 251 0.59 -8.58 3.77
C LYS A 251 -0.75 -9.28 3.59
N ASP A 252 -1.13 -10.19 4.49
CA ASP A 252 -2.28 -11.09 4.29
C ASP A 252 -3.60 -10.47 4.75
N GLN A 253 -3.85 -10.31 6.06
CA GLN A 253 -5.09 -9.68 6.55
C GLN A 253 -5.23 -8.25 6.01
N THR A 254 -4.14 -7.47 6.10
CA THR A 254 -4.09 -6.12 5.52
C THR A 254 -4.24 -6.15 4.01
N GLY A 255 -3.68 -7.13 3.30
CA GLY A 255 -3.82 -7.20 1.84
C GLY A 255 -5.22 -7.54 1.39
N LEU A 256 -5.92 -8.43 2.09
CA LEU A 256 -7.31 -8.73 1.79
C LEU A 256 -8.24 -7.56 2.16
N ALA A 257 -7.96 -6.83 3.25
CA ALA A 257 -8.64 -5.57 3.57
C ALA A 257 -8.44 -4.53 2.47
N THR A 258 -7.20 -4.35 1.99
CA THR A 258 -6.88 -3.42 0.90
C THR A 258 -7.54 -3.85 -0.41
N TYR A 259 -7.57 -5.15 -0.72
CA TYR A 259 -8.28 -5.68 -1.87
C TYR A 259 -9.75 -5.26 -1.86
N PHE A 260 -10.47 -5.50 -0.75
CA PHE A 260 -11.86 -5.08 -0.63
C PHE A 260 -12.03 -3.56 -0.73
N LEU A 261 -11.14 -2.79 -0.13
CA LEU A 261 -11.16 -1.34 -0.19
C LEU A 261 -11.02 -0.82 -1.62
N LEU A 262 -10.00 -1.27 -2.34
CA LEU A 262 -9.75 -0.81 -3.70
C LEU A 262 -10.86 -1.27 -4.66
N ARG A 263 -11.43 -2.46 -4.45
CA ARG A 263 -12.65 -2.89 -5.16
C ARG A 263 -13.86 -2.00 -4.85
N ALA A 264 -14.03 -1.56 -3.59
CA ALA A 264 -15.14 -0.70 -3.20
C ALA A 264 -15.02 0.71 -3.79
N LEU A 265 -13.79 1.16 -4.06
CA LEU A 265 -13.46 2.42 -4.72
C LEU A 265 -13.45 2.33 -6.24
N ASP A 266 -13.70 1.16 -6.82
CA ASP A 266 -13.72 0.91 -8.27
C ASP A 266 -12.34 1.10 -8.95
N VAL A 267 -11.28 0.64 -8.29
CA VAL A 267 -9.92 0.58 -8.86
C VAL A 267 -9.78 -0.64 -9.80
N PRO A 268 -9.10 -0.52 -10.96
CA PRO A 268 -8.82 -1.64 -11.86
C PRO A 268 -8.16 -2.84 -11.16
N LEU A 269 -8.56 -4.06 -11.53
CA LEU A 269 -8.12 -5.27 -10.83
C LEU A 269 -6.60 -5.49 -10.93
N ASP A 270 -6.00 -5.22 -12.08
CA ASP A 270 -4.55 -5.28 -12.30
C ASP A 270 -3.79 -4.36 -11.34
N VAL A 271 -4.28 -3.12 -11.16
CA VAL A 271 -3.71 -2.17 -10.17
C VAL A 271 -3.83 -2.70 -8.73
N ILE A 272 -4.91 -3.40 -8.40
CA ILE A 272 -5.09 -4.02 -7.08
C ILE A 272 -4.13 -5.19 -6.87
N GLU A 273 -3.96 -6.04 -7.90
CA GLU A 273 -3.01 -7.15 -7.88
C GLU A 273 -1.57 -6.61 -7.73
N ASP A 274 -1.24 -5.50 -8.40
CA ASP A 274 0.04 -4.82 -8.28
C ASP A 274 0.26 -4.25 -6.87
N ASP A 275 -0.71 -3.54 -6.25
CA ASP A 275 -0.58 -3.07 -4.85
C ASP A 275 -0.35 -4.23 -3.86
N TYR A 276 -1.03 -5.36 -4.08
CA TYR A 276 -0.78 -6.53 -3.26
C TYR A 276 0.68 -6.99 -3.39
N MET A 277 1.17 -7.11 -4.63
CA MET A 277 2.55 -7.53 -4.94
C MET A 277 3.62 -6.54 -4.46
N ILE A 278 3.31 -5.25 -4.35
CA ILE A 278 4.18 -4.22 -3.73
C ILE A 278 4.61 -4.62 -2.31
N SER A 279 3.83 -5.44 -1.60
CA SER A 279 4.23 -5.97 -0.28
C SER A 279 5.53 -6.79 -0.33
N GLY A 280 5.85 -7.40 -1.48
CA GLY A 280 7.12 -8.12 -1.68
C GLY A 280 8.35 -7.20 -1.69
N ILE A 281 8.15 -5.91 -2.01
CA ILE A 281 9.17 -4.86 -1.94
C ILE A 281 9.20 -4.24 -0.54
N GLY A 282 8.03 -4.00 0.05
CA GLY A 282 7.91 -3.38 1.37
C GLY A 282 8.35 -4.27 2.56
N ILE A 283 8.54 -5.57 2.34
CA ILE A 283 8.94 -6.54 3.37
C ILE A 283 10.39 -6.95 3.15
N ASP A 284 11.27 -6.51 4.05
CA ASP A 284 12.64 -6.99 4.15
C ASP A 284 12.68 -8.29 4.94
N ARG A 285 12.67 -9.41 4.20
CA ARG A 285 12.69 -10.76 4.75
C ARG A 285 13.96 -11.06 5.54
N THR A 286 15.08 -10.40 5.24
CA THR A 286 16.36 -10.62 5.96
C THR A 286 16.29 -10.14 7.41
N LYS A 287 15.37 -9.20 7.71
CA LYS A 287 15.16 -8.66 9.05
C LYS A 287 14.12 -9.42 9.89
N LEU A 288 13.41 -10.40 9.30
CA LEU A 288 12.31 -11.09 9.97
C LEU A 288 12.80 -12.14 10.96
N ILE A 289 13.81 -12.90 10.57
CA ILE A 289 14.36 -13.99 11.38
C ILE A 289 15.87 -13.84 11.41
N LYS A 290 16.38 -13.65 12.63
CA LYS A 290 17.82 -13.56 12.87
C LYS A 290 18.48 -14.89 12.46
N ASP A 291 19.62 -14.79 11.78
CA ASP A 291 20.44 -15.94 11.39
C ASP A 291 19.69 -16.97 10.51
N ALA A 292 18.67 -16.53 9.75
CA ALA A 292 17.90 -17.40 8.87
C ALA A 292 18.76 -18.19 7.88
N ASP A 293 19.84 -17.58 7.39
CA ASP A 293 20.78 -18.19 6.44
C ASP A 293 21.58 -19.36 7.04
N SER A 294 21.62 -19.46 8.38
CA SER A 294 22.27 -20.59 9.08
C SER A 294 21.34 -21.79 9.30
N LEU A 295 20.04 -21.66 8.98
CA LEU A 295 19.09 -22.75 9.09
C LEU A 295 19.26 -23.75 7.94
N SER A 296 18.74 -24.97 8.10
CA SER A 296 18.69 -25.95 7.00
C SER A 296 17.86 -25.41 5.83
N GLU A 297 18.18 -25.86 4.61
CA GLU A 297 17.47 -25.47 3.39
C GLU A 297 15.95 -25.62 3.51
N SER A 298 15.49 -26.75 4.03
CA SER A 298 14.07 -27.02 4.28
C SER A 298 13.39 -25.99 5.19
N ARG A 299 14.11 -25.46 6.19
CA ARG A 299 13.59 -24.42 7.09
C ARG A 299 13.60 -23.07 6.39
N GLN A 300 14.65 -22.74 5.63
CA GLN A 300 14.72 -21.52 4.83
C GLN A 300 13.58 -21.47 3.79
N GLU A 301 13.27 -22.58 3.15
CA GLU A 301 12.14 -22.70 2.22
C GLU A 301 10.80 -22.46 2.91
N ALA A 302 10.57 -23.07 4.07
CA ALA A 302 9.35 -22.85 4.85
C ALA A 302 9.17 -21.37 5.24
N LEU A 303 10.24 -20.73 5.74
CA LEU A 303 10.25 -19.30 6.06
C LEU A 303 10.00 -18.43 4.83
N THR A 304 10.63 -18.77 3.71
CA THR A 304 10.43 -18.09 2.43
C THR A 304 8.97 -18.16 2.02
N MET A 305 8.34 -19.33 2.10
CA MET A 305 6.93 -19.51 1.72
C MET A 305 5.94 -18.79 2.64
N LEU A 306 6.23 -18.71 3.94
CA LEU A 306 5.41 -17.95 4.90
C LEU A 306 5.52 -16.43 4.68
N THR A 307 6.71 -15.94 4.33
CA THR A 307 7.00 -14.50 4.32
C THR A 307 6.90 -13.87 2.94
N LYS A 308 7.08 -14.63 1.85
CA LYS A 308 6.98 -14.09 0.48
C LYS A 308 5.58 -13.57 0.19
N THR A 309 5.52 -12.55 -0.66
CA THR A 309 4.28 -12.10 -1.29
C THR A 309 4.06 -12.92 -2.54
N ASP A 310 2.90 -13.55 -2.63
CA ASP A 310 2.54 -14.42 -3.74
C ASP A 310 1.08 -14.17 -4.12
N LEU A 311 0.89 -13.72 -5.37
CA LEU A 311 -0.42 -13.36 -5.91
C LEU A 311 -1.39 -14.55 -5.92
N THR A 312 -0.86 -15.79 -5.97
CA THR A 312 -1.69 -16.99 -5.95
C THR A 312 -2.50 -17.13 -4.67
N TYR A 313 -2.02 -16.61 -3.53
CA TYR A 313 -2.78 -16.62 -2.27
C TYR A 313 -3.96 -15.65 -2.29
N LEU A 314 -3.76 -14.43 -2.82
CA LEU A 314 -4.87 -13.49 -3.02
C LEU A 314 -5.90 -14.07 -3.99
N LYS A 315 -5.44 -14.64 -5.11
CA LYS A 315 -6.31 -15.30 -6.10
C LYS A 315 -7.07 -16.49 -5.52
N TYR A 316 -6.44 -17.26 -4.63
CA TYR A 316 -7.09 -18.32 -3.89
C TYR A 316 -8.20 -17.77 -2.97
N GLY A 317 -7.93 -16.72 -2.20
CA GLY A 317 -8.95 -16.04 -1.40
C GLY A 317 -10.13 -15.54 -2.24
N ILE A 318 -9.86 -14.95 -3.41
CA ILE A 318 -10.90 -14.53 -4.37
C ILE A 318 -11.71 -15.73 -4.89
N SER A 319 -11.09 -16.87 -5.11
CA SER A 319 -11.81 -18.09 -5.49
C SER A 319 -12.74 -18.58 -4.37
N CYS A 320 -12.30 -18.55 -3.10
CA CYS A 320 -13.15 -18.86 -1.95
C CYS A 320 -14.33 -17.89 -1.82
N ILE A 321 -14.13 -16.59 -2.12
CA ILE A 321 -15.20 -15.60 -2.14
C ILE A 321 -16.27 -15.97 -3.17
N ARG A 322 -15.85 -16.32 -4.39
CA ARG A 322 -16.77 -16.75 -5.47
C ARG A 322 -17.48 -18.05 -5.13
N GLU A 323 -16.80 -19.00 -4.51
CA GLU A 323 -17.40 -20.25 -4.04
C GLU A 323 -18.48 -19.99 -2.97
N LYS A 324 -18.22 -19.09 -2.02
CA LYS A 324 -19.14 -18.77 -0.91
C LYS A 324 -20.36 -17.95 -1.34
N SER A 325 -20.18 -16.97 -2.23
CA SER A 325 -21.21 -15.96 -2.52
C SER A 325 -21.57 -15.81 -4.00
N GLY A 326 -21.03 -16.65 -4.89
CA GLY A 326 -21.26 -16.59 -6.34
C GLY A 326 -20.42 -15.52 -7.04
N SER A 327 -20.32 -14.32 -6.46
CA SER A 327 -19.48 -13.23 -6.99
C SER A 327 -18.79 -12.43 -5.88
N VAL A 328 -17.77 -11.65 -6.27
CA VAL A 328 -17.08 -10.74 -5.35
C VAL A 328 -18.01 -9.61 -4.92
N ASP A 329 -18.85 -9.10 -5.82
CA ASP A 329 -19.79 -8.03 -5.50
C ASP A 329 -20.88 -8.49 -4.53
N ASP A 330 -21.40 -9.70 -4.70
CA ASP A 330 -22.37 -10.30 -3.77
C ASP A 330 -21.76 -10.52 -2.40
N TYR A 331 -20.50 -10.98 -2.32
CA TYR A 331 -19.79 -11.10 -1.05
C TYR A 331 -19.62 -9.73 -0.37
N MET A 332 -19.16 -8.72 -1.11
CA MET A 332 -19.00 -7.37 -0.56
C MET A 332 -20.33 -6.78 -0.08
N LEU A 333 -21.42 -6.98 -0.82
CA LEU A 333 -22.75 -6.49 -0.45
C LEU A 333 -23.31 -7.26 0.76
N ASN A 334 -23.35 -8.59 0.68
CA ASN A 334 -24.10 -9.43 1.60
C ASN A 334 -23.30 -9.79 2.86
N GLU A 335 -22.01 -10.07 2.74
CA GLU A 335 -21.15 -10.49 3.84
C GLU A 335 -20.46 -9.28 4.50
N LEU A 336 -19.86 -8.40 3.68
CA LEU A 336 -19.15 -7.21 4.19
C LEU A 336 -20.05 -5.99 4.44
N LYS A 337 -21.35 -6.10 4.11
CA LYS A 337 -22.34 -5.02 4.26
C LYS A 337 -21.95 -3.71 3.57
N LEU A 338 -21.20 -3.80 2.47
CA LEU A 338 -20.85 -2.66 1.61
C LEU A 338 -22.00 -2.35 0.66
N THR A 339 -23.06 -1.74 1.21
CA THR A 339 -24.20 -1.26 0.43
C THR A 339 -23.79 -0.16 -0.56
N PRO A 340 -24.60 0.14 -1.60
CA PRO A 340 -24.35 1.25 -2.50
C PRO A 340 -24.11 2.58 -1.77
N GLU A 341 -24.82 2.84 -0.68
CA GLU A 341 -24.69 4.05 0.14
C GLU A 341 -23.34 4.10 0.86
N LYS A 342 -22.88 2.99 1.44
CA LYS A 342 -21.55 2.92 2.06
C LYS A 342 -20.44 3.07 1.01
N ARG A 343 -20.56 2.39 -0.14
CA ARG A 343 -19.60 2.56 -1.25
C ARG A 343 -19.55 4.01 -1.73
N LYS A 344 -20.70 4.66 -1.90
CA LYS A 344 -20.78 6.09 -2.25
C LYS A 344 -20.09 6.95 -1.20
N LYS A 345 -20.37 6.73 0.09
CA LYS A 345 -19.75 7.49 1.18
C LYS A 345 -18.22 7.34 1.19
N LEU A 346 -17.71 6.12 1.02
CA LEU A 346 -16.27 5.88 0.90
C LEU A 346 -15.67 6.65 -0.28
N ARG A 347 -16.33 6.63 -1.44
CA ARG A 347 -15.89 7.35 -2.64
C ARG A 347 -15.91 8.87 -2.43
N ASP A 348 -16.92 9.42 -1.76
CA ASP A 348 -17.00 10.85 -1.44
C ASP A 348 -15.86 11.30 -0.50
N ILE A 349 -15.49 10.43 0.46
CA ILE A 349 -14.40 10.71 1.42
C ILE A 349 -13.02 10.56 0.77
N LEU A 350 -12.83 9.52 -0.03
CA LEU A 350 -11.51 9.05 -0.45
C LEU A 350 -11.13 9.41 -1.87
N LEU A 351 -12.07 9.81 -2.73
CA LEU A 351 -11.77 10.18 -4.10
C LEU A 351 -11.83 11.71 -4.28
N HIS A 352 -11.14 12.20 -5.30
CA HIS A 352 -11.21 13.58 -5.76
C HIS A 352 -11.28 13.66 -7.28
#